data_AF-A0A7Z1DTG0-F1
#
_entry.id   AF-A0A7Z1DTG0-F1
#
_cell.length_a   1.000
_cell.length_b   1.000
_cell.length_c   1.000
_cell.angle_alpha   90.00
_cell.angle_beta   90.00
_cell.angle_gamma   90.00
#
_symmetry.space_group_name_H-M   'P 1'
#
loop_
_entity.id
_entity.type
_entity.pdbx_description
1 polymer ?
#
loop_
_entity_poly.entity_id
_entity_poly.type
_entity_poly.pdbx_seq_one_letter_code
_entity_poly.pdbx_strand_id
1 'polypeptide(L)'
;MKTVTFMGIDCEIDKRAYPRNKQPALQLFAADSPGNREMGIHHGAPVLTATACLPDFPFQEGETAIKDYSENEGILDVLVQAKIIELTGKSARSGFCNVPVVKLLV
;
A
#
# COMPACT_ATOMS: atom_id res chain seq x y z
N MET A 1 -7.86 13.28 -0.80
CA MET A 1 -7.51 11.86 -0.60
C MET A 1 -7.43 11.18 -1.95
N LYS A 2 -6.43 10.32 -2.18
CA LYS A 2 -6.42 9.48 -3.38
C LYS A 2 -7.22 8.21 -3.11
N THR A 3 -8.10 7.87 -4.02
CA THR A 3 -8.89 6.64 -3.97
C THR A 3 -8.41 5.64 -5.02
N VAL A 4 -8.50 4.35 -4.70
CA VAL A 4 -8.21 3.23 -5.59
C VAL A 4 -9.23 2.13 -5.38
N THR A 5 -9.46 1.28 -6.37
CA THR A 5 -10.28 0.08 -6.19
C THR A 5 -9.36 -1.13 -6.08
N PHE A 6 -9.52 -1.93 -5.01
CA PHE A 6 -8.76 -3.15 -4.78
C PHE A 6 -9.71 -4.29 -4.41
N MET A 7 -9.64 -5.41 -5.12
CA MET A 7 -10.55 -6.56 -4.97
C MET A 7 -12.05 -6.17 -4.97
N GLY A 8 -12.42 -5.17 -5.77
CA GLY A 8 -13.81 -4.68 -5.87
C GLY A 8 -14.23 -3.72 -4.75
N ILE A 9 -13.34 -3.38 -3.81
CA ILE A 9 -13.60 -2.44 -2.73
C ILE A 9 -13.00 -1.08 -3.10
N ASP A 10 -13.81 -0.02 -3.05
CA ASP A 10 -13.29 1.34 -3.17
C ASP A 10 -12.55 1.70 -1.89
N CYS A 11 -11.30 2.13 -2.01
CA CYS A 11 -10.40 2.35 -0.90
C CYS A 11 -9.87 3.79 -0.90
N GLU A 12 -9.81 4.41 0.27
CA GLU A 12 -9.01 5.59 0.53
C GLU A 12 -7.63 5.19 1.05
N ILE A 13 -6.61 5.91 0.60
CA ILE A 13 -5.23 5.67 1.02
C ILE A 13 -4.85 6.63 2.13
N ASP A 14 -4.41 6.06 3.24
CA ASP A 14 -3.80 6.76 4.35
C ASP A 14 -2.28 6.55 4.33
N LYS A 15 -1.54 7.66 4.31
CA LYS A 15 -0.08 7.67 4.33
C LYS A 15 0.38 7.90 5.77
N ARG A 16 1.11 6.93 6.31
CA ARG A 16 1.75 7.00 7.63
C ARG A 16 3.25 6.75 7.52
N ALA A 17 3.91 6.62 8.66
CA ALA A 17 5.29 6.19 8.75
C ALA A 17 5.45 5.15 9.85
N TYR A 18 6.22 4.10 9.59
CA TYR A 18 6.63 3.16 10.63
C TYR A 18 7.49 3.89 11.67
N PRO A 19 7.24 3.71 12.98
CA PRO A 19 7.85 4.54 14.01
C PRO A 19 9.38 4.35 14.12
N ARG A 20 9.89 3.14 13.83
CA ARG A 20 11.28 2.74 14.04
C ARG A 20 12.27 3.34 13.02
N ASN A 21 11.91 3.38 11.74
CA ASN A 21 12.81 3.79 10.65
C ASN A 21 12.23 4.92 9.77
N LYS A 22 11.06 5.46 10.12
CA LYS A 22 10.32 6.48 9.35
C LYS A 22 9.97 6.06 7.92
N GLN A 23 10.11 4.78 7.59
CA GLN A 23 9.69 4.24 6.31
C GLN A 23 8.20 4.56 6.10
N PRO A 24 7.82 5.13 4.94
CA PRO A 24 6.43 5.36 4.60
C PRO A 24 5.61 4.06 4.66
N ALA A 25 4.44 4.15 5.28
CA ALA A 25 3.46 3.08 5.33
C ALA A 25 2.21 3.52 4.55
N LEU A 26 1.68 2.64 3.70
CA LEU A 26 0.43 2.89 2.97
C LEU A 26 -0.64 1.93 3.47
N GLN A 27 -1.69 2.49 4.05
CA GLN A 27 -2.85 1.75 4.55
C GLN A 27 -4.07 2.09 3.69
N LEU A 28 -4.85 1.07 3.36
CA LEU A 28 -6.09 1.21 2.61
C LEU A 28 -7.26 0.99 3.56
N PHE A 29 -8.20 1.92 3.56
CA PHE A 29 -9.45 1.84 4.30
C PHE A 29 -10.61 1.93 3.32
N ALA A 30 -11.71 1.23 3.60
CA ALA A 30 -12.89 1.28 2.75
C ALA A 30 -13.41 2.72 2.67
N ALA A 31 -13.55 3.23 1.45
CA ALA A 31 -14.09 4.55 1.16
C ALA A 31 -15.60 4.61 1.42
N ASP A 32 -16.13 5.81 1.60
CA ASP A 32 -17.57 6.03 1.60
C ASP A 32 -18.11 6.11 0.17
N SER A 33 -18.34 4.95 -0.47
CA SER A 33 -18.86 4.86 -1.84
C SER A 33 -20.21 4.14 -1.91
N PRO A 34 -21.06 4.43 -2.92
CA PRO A 34 -22.30 3.69 -3.15
C PRO A 34 -22.07 2.18 -3.31
N GLY A 35 -21.04 1.77 -4.04
CA GLY A 35 -20.71 0.35 -4.26
C GLY A 35 -20.36 -0.36 -2.95
N ASN A 36 -19.52 0.26 -2.11
CA ASN A 36 -19.19 -0.29 -0.80
C ASN A 36 -20.44 -0.42 0.09
N ARG A 37 -21.34 0.57 0.08
CA ARG A 37 -22.59 0.53 0.88
C ARG A 37 -23.53 -0.58 0.41
N GLU A 38 -23.68 -0.79 -0.89
CA GLU A 38 -24.48 -1.89 -1.46
C GLU A 38 -23.91 -3.26 -1.07
N MET A 39 -22.58 -3.38 -0.97
CA MET A 39 -21.90 -4.58 -0.48
C MET A 39 -21.93 -4.72 1.05
N GLY A 40 -22.48 -3.76 1.79
CA GLY A 40 -22.50 -3.74 3.26
C GLY A 40 -21.15 -3.45 3.90
N ILE A 41 -20.18 -2.91 3.15
CA ILE A 41 -18.86 -2.54 3.65
C ILE A 41 -18.94 -1.21 4.40
N HIS A 42 -18.51 -1.20 5.66
CA HIS A 42 -18.50 -0.01 6.48
C HIS A 42 -17.37 0.95 6.08
N HIS A 43 -17.68 2.24 5.92
CA HIS A 43 -16.68 3.29 5.71
C HIS A 43 -15.65 3.30 6.84
N GLY A 44 -14.36 3.41 6.47
CA GLY A 44 -13.24 3.39 7.41
C GLY A 44 -12.83 1.99 7.87
N ALA A 45 -13.50 0.93 7.42
CA ALA A 45 -13.07 -0.44 7.71
C ALA A 45 -11.66 -0.68 7.11
N PRO A 46 -10.73 -1.31 7.86
CA PRO A 46 -9.41 -1.59 7.33
C PRO A 46 -9.48 -2.64 6.21
N VAL A 47 -8.86 -2.34 5.07
CA VAL A 47 -8.77 -3.27 3.92
C VAL A 47 -7.42 -3.97 3.95
N LEU A 48 -6.32 -3.22 3.87
CA LEU A 48 -4.97 -3.79 3.97
C LEU A 48 -3.91 -2.74 4.33
N THR A 49 -2.73 -3.22 4.74
CA THR A 49 -1.50 -2.43 4.73
C THR A 49 -0.64 -2.89 3.56
N ALA A 50 -0.43 -2.01 2.58
CA ALA A 50 0.23 -2.35 1.31
C ALA A 50 1.74 -2.50 1.45
N THR A 51 2.32 -1.97 2.52
CA THR A 51 3.76 -1.94 2.74
C THR A 51 4.23 -3.04 3.69
N ALA A 52 5.43 -3.56 3.47
CA ALA A 52 6.14 -4.40 4.43
C ALA A 52 7.08 -3.53 5.29
N CYS A 53 6.98 -3.61 6.61
CA CYS A 53 7.91 -2.91 7.51
C CYS A 53 9.29 -3.59 7.48
N LEU A 54 10.30 -2.90 6.94
CA LEU A 54 11.68 -3.40 6.85
C LEU A 54 12.61 -2.43 7.61
N PRO A 55 12.67 -2.54 8.95
CA PRO A 55 13.29 -1.53 9.79
C PRO A 55 14.80 -1.37 9.57
N ASP A 56 15.47 -2.41 9.10
CA ASP A 56 16.92 -2.43 8.91
C ASP A 56 17.31 -2.26 7.42
N PHE A 57 16.34 -2.07 6.52
CA PHE A 57 16.61 -1.78 5.10
C PHE A 57 16.88 -0.27 4.89
N PRO A 58 17.96 0.12 4.19
CA PRO A 58 18.35 1.52 4.04
C PRO A 58 17.54 2.21 2.91
N PHE A 59 16.27 2.50 3.16
CA PHE A 59 15.42 3.24 2.23
C PHE A 59 15.96 4.65 1.97
N GLN A 60 15.86 5.11 0.72
CA GLN A 60 16.02 6.53 0.40
C GLN A 60 14.76 7.31 0.79
N GLU A 61 14.85 8.63 0.78
CA GLU A 61 13.71 9.50 1.10
C GLU A 61 12.52 9.20 0.18
N GLY A 62 11.36 8.93 0.80
CA GLY A 62 10.13 8.59 0.09
C GLY A 62 10.08 7.16 -0.46
N GLU A 63 11.07 6.30 -0.21
CA GLU A 63 11.03 4.90 -0.60
C GLU A 63 10.36 4.01 0.45
N THR A 64 9.65 2.97 0.00
CA THR A 64 9.09 1.91 0.84
C THR A 64 9.12 0.57 0.11
N ALA A 65 8.72 -0.51 0.77
CA ALA A 65 8.61 -1.84 0.17
C ALA A 65 7.15 -2.28 0.10
N ILE A 66 6.68 -2.72 -1.07
CA ILE A 66 5.29 -3.18 -1.26
C ILE A 66 5.20 -4.67 -1.01
N LYS A 67 4.27 -5.04 -0.12
CA LYS A 67 3.86 -6.42 0.11
C LYS A 67 2.83 -6.78 -0.98
N ASP A 68 3.27 -7.41 -2.05
CA ASP A 68 2.42 -7.84 -3.17
C ASP A 68 2.33 -9.38 -3.24
N TYR A 69 1.79 -9.97 -2.19
CA TYR A 69 1.62 -11.42 -2.05
C TYR A 69 0.51 -11.76 -1.05
N SER A 70 -0.02 -12.99 -1.14
CA SER A 70 -1.11 -13.47 -0.28
C SER A 70 -2.32 -12.54 -0.37
N GLU A 71 -2.93 -12.13 0.76
CA GLU A 71 -4.07 -11.21 0.77
C GLU A 71 -3.81 -9.81 0.18
N ASN A 72 -2.55 -9.48 -0.14
CA ASN A 72 -2.21 -8.23 -0.81
C ASN A 72 -1.91 -8.39 -2.32
N GLU A 73 -2.00 -9.60 -2.87
CA GLU A 73 -1.64 -9.86 -4.27
C GLU A 73 -2.40 -8.95 -5.25
N GLY A 74 -1.67 -8.28 -6.14
CA GLY A 74 -2.18 -7.32 -7.13
C GLY A 74 -2.15 -5.86 -6.67
N ILE A 75 -1.79 -5.56 -5.41
CA ILE A 75 -1.81 -4.18 -4.90
C ILE A 75 -0.75 -3.30 -5.57
N LEU A 76 0.38 -3.88 -5.97
CA LEU A 76 1.47 -3.13 -6.62
C LEU A 76 0.98 -2.45 -7.89
N ASP A 77 0.33 -3.20 -8.78
CA ASP A 77 -0.18 -2.71 -10.05
C ASP A 77 -1.24 -1.63 -9.86
N VAL A 78 -2.15 -1.82 -8.89
CA VAL A 78 -3.18 -0.82 -8.56
C VAL A 78 -2.55 0.52 -8.15
N LEU A 79 -1.54 0.49 -7.27
CA LEU A 79 -0.90 1.71 -6.79
C LEU A 79 -0.04 2.39 -7.86
N VAL A 80 0.60 1.63 -8.75
CA VAL A 80 1.35 2.15 -9.90
C VAL A 80 0.40 2.81 -10.91
N GLN A 81 -0.68 2.14 -11.30
CA GLN A 81 -1.66 2.66 -12.25
C GLN A 81 -2.32 3.95 -11.76
N ALA A 82 -2.63 4.03 -10.46
CA ALA A 82 -3.17 5.23 -9.83
C ALA A 82 -2.13 6.31 -9.50
N LYS A 83 -0.86 6.14 -9.95
CA LYS A 83 0.25 7.10 -9.79
C LYS A 83 0.46 7.51 -8.33
N ILE A 84 0.35 6.55 -7.41
CA ILE A 84 0.66 6.76 -5.98
C ILE A 84 2.12 6.39 -5.71
N ILE A 85 2.63 5.40 -6.44
CA ILE A 85 4.00 4.94 -6.36
C ILE A 85 4.61 4.81 -7.76
N GLU A 86 5.93 4.76 -7.81
CA GLU A 86 6.71 4.36 -8.99
C GLU A 86 7.70 3.25 -8.63
N LEU A 87 7.97 2.35 -9.58
CA LEU A 87 8.94 1.27 -9.41
C LEU A 87 10.37 1.83 -9.44
N THR A 88 11.19 1.46 -8.46
CA THR A 88 12.61 1.85 -8.45
C THR A 88 13.53 0.84 -9.15
N GLY A 89 13.01 -0.34 -9.48
CA GLY A 89 13.80 -1.49 -9.96
C GLY A 89 14.58 -2.22 -8.86
N LYS A 90 14.57 -1.73 -7.62
CA LYS A 90 15.20 -2.39 -6.46
C LYS A 90 14.21 -3.37 -5.81
N SER A 91 14.75 -4.36 -5.10
CA SER A 91 13.98 -5.28 -4.26
C SER A 91 14.64 -5.45 -2.90
N ALA A 92 13.86 -5.68 -1.86
CA ALA A 92 14.33 -5.95 -0.51
C ALA A 92 13.88 -7.33 -0.05
N ARG A 93 14.68 -8.00 0.79
CA ARG A 93 14.31 -9.28 1.40
C ARG A 93 13.31 -9.02 2.54
N SER A 94 12.20 -9.74 2.53
CA SER A 94 11.20 -9.76 3.60
C SER A 94 10.89 -11.22 3.96
N GLY A 95 11.48 -11.71 5.05
CA GLY A 95 11.38 -13.12 5.44
C GLY A 95 11.89 -14.06 4.34
N PHE A 96 10.98 -14.85 3.76
CA PHE A 96 11.28 -15.80 2.70
C PHE A 96 11.07 -15.27 1.27
N CYS A 97 10.54 -14.05 1.14
CA CYS A 97 10.18 -13.44 -0.15
C CYS A 97 11.04 -12.21 -0.44
N ASN A 98 11.10 -11.80 -1.71
CA ASN A 98 11.58 -10.49 -2.11
C ASN A 98 10.38 -9.59 -2.38
N VAL A 99 10.44 -8.36 -1.90
CA VAL A 99 9.40 -7.34 -2.11
C VAL A 99 9.97 -6.18 -2.92
N PRO A 100 9.23 -5.63 -3.90
CA PRO A 100 9.69 -4.50 -4.68
C PRO A 100 9.82 -3.25 -3.80
N VAL A 101 10.91 -2.53 -3.97
CA VAL A 101 11.10 -1.21 -3.38
C VAL A 101 10.58 -0.17 -4.37
N VAL A 102 9.74 0.73 -3.88
CA VAL A 102 9.01 1.72 -4.67
C VAL A 102 9.21 3.09 -4.06
N LYS A 103 9.01 4.15 -4.86
CA LYS A 103 9.03 5.54 -4.38
C LYS A 103 7.63 6.11 -4.39
N LEU A 104 7.26 6.83 -3.33
CA LEU A 104 5.97 7.52 -3.23
C LEU A 104 5.98 8.78 -4.11
N LEU A 105 4.87 9.00 -4.81
CA LEU A 105 4.61 10.18 -5.66
C LEU A 105 3.70 11.21 -4.97
N VAL A 106 3.31 10.95 -3.72
CA VAL A 106 2.33 11.72 -2.92
C VAL A 106 2.82 11.92 -1.50
#